data_AF-A0ABD3WWK8-F1
#
_entry.id   AF-A0ABD3WWK8-F1
#
_cell.length_a   1.000
_cell.length_b   1.000
_cell.length_c   1.000
_cell.angle_alpha   90.00
_cell.angle_beta   90.00
_cell.angle_gamma   90.00
#
_symmetry.space_group_name_H-M   'P 1'
#
loop_
_entity.id
_entity.type
_entity.pdbx_description
1 polymer ?
#
loop_
_entity_poly.entity_id
_entity_poly.type
_entity_poly.pdbx_seq_one_letter_code
_entity_poly.pdbx_strand_id
1 'polypeptide(L)'
;MGNWLSVNNTTYMSEKPWPRDGAQRWSTFELYPSWSGERHNVYEGLSYAKDDTYTETKREVVVKTKSHLPIDWTSYLDCHKEATTLATRFNRYAAHLSGDKIRFADSVISPICDVSDIMKITKLLGLITMNLHEDDNVLVEEYLKGNFLHFLSKWGEVRHSKCELLEAFAHFTHHESHGQLVVCNLKGIFNNGCFSLTNPTIHSSTGQFGSKDYRTAGISEVYRNHCCNFICNGLGLPRKNNEEKN
;
A
#
# COMPACT_ATOMS: atom_id res chain seq x y z
N MET A 1 -13.88 6.32 40.25
CA MET A 1 -13.86 5.91 38.83
C MET A 1 -12.49 5.30 38.59
N GLY A 2 -12.42 4.00 38.32
CA GLY A 2 -11.13 3.30 38.21
C GLY A 2 -10.35 3.82 37.02
N ASN A 3 -9.14 4.31 37.23
CA ASN A 3 -8.17 4.55 36.16
C ASN A 3 -7.72 3.18 35.65
N TRP A 4 -8.41 2.67 34.64
CA TRP A 4 -7.95 1.49 33.92
C TRP A 4 -6.79 1.93 33.02
N LEU A 5 -5.61 1.32 33.21
CA LEU A 5 -4.45 1.55 32.35
C LEU A 5 -4.80 1.13 30.92
N SER A 6 -4.58 2.01 29.96
CA SER A 6 -4.74 1.68 28.54
C SER A 6 -3.55 0.83 28.07
N VAL A 7 -3.83 -0.41 27.66
CA VAL A 7 -2.81 -1.40 27.29
C VAL A 7 -2.50 -1.45 25.79
N ASN A 8 -3.35 -0.86 24.95
CA ASN A 8 -3.23 -0.88 23.50
C ASN A 8 -3.28 0.54 22.94
N ASN A 9 -2.60 0.77 21.81
CA ASN A 9 -2.83 1.98 21.04
C ASN A 9 -4.13 1.85 20.26
N THR A 10 -4.90 2.93 20.15
CA THR A 10 -6.21 2.90 19.48
C THR A 10 -6.41 4.09 18.56
N THR A 11 -7.17 3.89 17.48
CA THR A 11 -7.55 4.95 16.55
C THR A 11 -8.99 5.39 16.79
N TYR A 12 -9.32 6.60 16.38
CA TYR A 12 -10.72 6.96 16.18
C TYR A 12 -11.38 6.05 15.13
N MET A 13 -12.71 6.12 15.11
CA MET A 13 -13.49 5.60 14.00
C MET A 13 -13.04 6.29 12.71
N SER A 14 -12.79 5.50 11.66
CA SER A 14 -12.38 6.03 10.37
C SER A 14 -13.43 7.02 9.86
N GLU A 15 -13.00 8.26 9.56
CA GLU A 15 -13.91 9.29 9.05
C GLU A 15 -14.59 8.83 7.76
N LYS A 16 -13.78 8.23 6.87
CA LYS A 16 -14.25 7.62 5.62
C LYS A 16 -14.54 6.12 5.83
N PRO A 17 -15.58 5.59 5.18
CA PRO A 17 -15.86 4.17 5.22
C PRO A 17 -14.78 3.36 4.49
N TRP A 18 -14.60 2.11 4.89
CA TRP A 18 -13.69 1.18 4.23
C TRP A 18 -14.15 0.88 2.80
N PRO A 19 -13.23 0.83 1.81
CA PRO A 19 -13.59 0.72 0.40
C PRO A 19 -14.45 -0.50 0.03
N ARG A 20 -14.23 -1.65 0.69
CA ARG A 20 -14.86 -2.91 0.31
C ARG A 20 -16.27 -3.10 0.83
N ASP A 21 -16.52 -2.73 2.08
CA ASP A 21 -17.79 -3.02 2.77
C ASP A 21 -18.54 -1.77 3.22
N GLY A 22 -18.00 -0.58 2.99
CA GLY A 22 -18.65 0.67 3.35
C GLY A 22 -18.74 0.90 4.86
N ALA A 23 -18.12 0.05 5.68
CA ALA A 23 -18.20 0.17 7.13
C ALA A 23 -17.20 1.20 7.65
N GLN A 24 -17.61 2.00 8.63
CA GLN A 24 -16.67 2.76 9.45
C GLN A 24 -16.09 1.85 10.53
N ARG A 25 -14.78 1.93 10.74
CA ARG A 25 -14.08 1.08 11.73
C ARG A 25 -13.07 1.86 12.55
N TRP A 26 -12.89 1.46 13.80
CA TRP A 26 -11.76 1.87 14.63
C TRP A 26 -10.81 0.68 14.79
N SER A 27 -9.55 0.92 15.17
CA SER A 27 -8.55 -0.14 15.27
C SER A 27 -7.72 -0.04 16.54
N THR A 28 -7.37 -1.20 17.09
CA THR A 28 -6.28 -1.33 18.07
C THR A 28 -5.01 -1.78 17.35
N PHE A 29 -3.85 -1.46 17.89
CA PHE A 29 -2.58 -1.95 17.36
C PHE A 29 -1.52 -2.11 18.45
N GLU A 30 -0.56 -2.98 18.15
CA GLU A 30 0.50 -3.41 19.06
C GLU A 30 1.36 -2.25 19.56
N LEU A 31 2.05 -2.47 20.68
CA LEU A 31 2.97 -1.48 21.26
C LEU A 31 4.25 -1.33 20.42
N TYR A 32 4.70 -2.40 19.78
CA TYR A 32 5.94 -2.46 19.04
C TYR A 32 5.67 -2.71 17.56
N PRO A 33 6.41 -2.05 16.65
CA PRO A 33 6.25 -2.30 15.24
C PRO A 33 6.81 -3.68 14.87
N SER A 34 6.11 -4.40 14.00
CA SER A 34 6.62 -5.62 13.38
C SER A 34 7.66 -5.31 12.29
N TRP A 35 7.65 -4.08 11.76
CA TRP A 35 8.66 -3.60 10.83
C TRP A 35 8.86 -2.08 10.94
N SER A 36 10.11 -1.63 10.84
CA SER A 36 10.48 -0.22 10.86
C SER A 36 11.25 0.16 9.60
N GLY A 37 10.78 1.21 8.93
CA GLY A 37 11.46 1.81 7.79
C GLY A 37 11.75 3.28 8.00
N GLU A 38 12.40 3.89 6.99
CA GLU A 38 12.82 5.29 7.02
C GLU A 38 11.66 6.29 7.19
N ARG A 39 10.51 6.01 6.56
CA ARG A 39 9.34 6.92 6.51
C ARG A 39 8.15 6.46 7.34
N HIS A 40 8.01 5.16 7.54
CA HIS A 40 6.92 4.63 8.34
C HIS A 40 7.33 3.37 9.09
N ASN A 41 6.63 3.16 10.18
CA ASN A 41 6.65 1.91 10.94
C ASN A 41 5.35 1.17 10.67
N VAL A 42 5.36 -0.15 10.84
CA VAL A 42 4.22 -1.03 10.61
C VAL A 42 3.95 -1.77 11.91
N TYR A 43 2.73 -1.66 12.40
CA TYR A 43 2.24 -2.33 13.59
C TYR A 43 1.16 -3.32 13.17
N GLU A 44 1.15 -4.50 13.77
CA GLU A 44 0.01 -5.40 13.65
C GLU A 44 -1.14 -4.88 14.52
N GLY A 45 -2.37 -5.14 14.10
CA GLY A 45 -3.54 -4.62 14.78
C GLY A 45 -4.83 -5.30 14.38
N LEU A 46 -5.92 -4.86 15.01
CA LEU A 46 -7.25 -5.41 14.84
C LEU A 46 -8.23 -4.27 14.61
N SER A 47 -9.14 -4.44 13.64
CA SER A 47 -10.13 -3.44 13.28
C SER A 47 -11.55 -3.92 13.54
N TYR A 48 -12.40 -3.02 14.02
CA TYR A 48 -13.74 -3.30 14.56
C TYR A 48 -14.77 -2.33 13.95
N ALA A 49 -15.88 -2.86 13.44
CA ALA A 49 -16.96 -2.05 12.85
C ALA A 49 -17.86 -1.44 13.93
N LYS A 50 -18.48 -0.29 13.61
CA LYS A 50 -19.33 0.49 14.53
C LYS A 50 -20.56 -0.28 15.05
N ASP A 51 -21.20 -1.06 14.20
CA ASP A 51 -22.51 -1.66 14.48
C ASP A 51 -22.42 -3.06 15.12
N ASP A 52 -21.22 -3.47 15.56
CA ASP A 52 -20.94 -4.85 15.93
C ASP A 52 -20.75 -5.01 17.45
N THR A 53 -21.40 -6.03 18.02
CA THR A 53 -21.19 -6.46 19.41
C THR A 53 -19.86 -7.21 19.50
N TYR A 54 -18.73 -6.49 19.45
CA TYR A 54 -17.35 -6.93 19.72
C TYR A 54 -16.75 -8.16 18.99
N THR A 55 -17.52 -9.09 18.40
CA THR A 55 -17.01 -10.44 18.10
C THR A 55 -17.28 -11.02 16.70
N GLU A 56 -18.07 -10.42 15.80
CA GLU A 56 -18.38 -11.07 14.50
C GLU A 56 -17.69 -10.48 13.25
N THR A 57 -17.12 -9.27 13.31
CA THR A 57 -16.47 -8.63 12.14
C THR A 57 -15.06 -8.08 12.39
N LYS A 58 -14.37 -8.63 13.39
CA LYS A 58 -12.94 -8.37 13.64
C LYS A 58 -12.11 -8.68 12.39
N ARG A 59 -11.25 -7.75 11.99
CA ARG A 59 -10.29 -7.95 10.88
C ARG A 59 -8.86 -7.69 11.33
N GLU A 60 -7.94 -8.54 10.87
CA GLU A 60 -6.51 -8.30 10.99
C GLU A 60 -6.12 -7.14 10.08
N VAL A 61 -5.42 -6.15 10.64
CA VAL A 61 -4.94 -4.97 9.92
C VAL A 61 -3.48 -4.72 10.25
N VAL A 62 -2.85 -3.90 9.42
CA VAL A 62 -1.62 -3.21 9.78
C VAL A 62 -1.90 -1.73 9.96
N VAL A 63 -1.29 -1.13 10.97
CA VAL A 63 -1.32 0.31 11.22
C VAL A 63 0.05 0.88 10.88
N LYS A 64 0.08 1.87 10.00
CA LYS A 64 1.30 2.54 9.57
C LYS A 64 1.39 3.93 10.17
N THR A 65 2.47 4.18 10.88
CA THR A 65 2.74 5.45 11.56
C THR A 65 3.94 6.13 10.93
N LYS A 66 4.09 7.45 11.10
CA LYS A 66 5.31 8.16 10.68
C LYS A 66 6.54 7.59 11.39
N SER A 67 7.67 7.58 10.70
CA SER A 67 8.98 7.23 11.27
C SER A 67 9.86 8.49 11.37
N HIS A 68 11.10 8.41 10.90
CA HIS A 68 12.05 9.53 10.94
C HIS A 68 11.71 10.65 9.95
N LEU A 69 11.29 10.29 8.74
CA LEU A 69 10.97 11.26 7.70
C LEU A 69 9.47 11.61 7.67
N PRO A 70 9.11 12.86 7.32
CA PRO A 70 7.72 13.26 7.14
C PRO A 70 6.97 12.39 6.13
N ILE A 71 5.66 12.24 6.37
CA ILE A 71 4.76 11.47 5.51
C ILE A 71 3.47 12.24 5.27
N ASP A 72 3.06 12.29 4.02
CA ASP A 72 1.73 12.78 3.62
C ASP A 72 0.86 11.57 3.29
N TRP A 73 -0.01 11.20 4.23
CA TRP A 73 -0.91 10.07 4.07
C TRP A 73 -1.94 10.28 2.95
N THR A 74 -2.28 11.52 2.62
CA THR A 74 -3.24 11.83 1.56
C THR A 74 -2.67 11.42 0.20
N SER A 75 -1.44 11.84 -0.10
CA SER A 75 -0.72 11.39 -1.31
C SER A 75 -0.59 9.87 -1.39
N TYR A 76 -0.33 9.18 -0.27
CA TYR A 76 -0.29 7.71 -0.23
C TYR A 76 -1.64 7.09 -0.60
N LEU A 77 -2.73 7.61 -0.02
CA LEU A 77 -4.06 7.09 -0.26
C LEU A 77 -4.53 7.38 -1.70
N ASP A 78 -4.18 8.54 -2.27
CA ASP A 78 -4.52 8.87 -3.65
C ASP A 78 -3.72 8.03 -4.66
N CYS A 79 -2.42 7.81 -4.40
CA CYS A 79 -1.62 6.83 -5.14
C CYS A 79 -2.24 5.43 -5.08
N HIS A 80 -2.73 5.03 -3.90
CA HIS A 80 -3.36 3.73 -3.70
C HIS A 80 -4.67 3.60 -4.49
N LYS A 81 -5.56 4.59 -4.41
CA LYS A 81 -6.84 4.61 -5.15
C LYS A 81 -6.63 4.54 -6.66
N GLU A 82 -5.67 5.31 -7.19
CA GLU A 82 -5.36 5.31 -8.62
C GLU A 82 -4.86 3.93 -9.07
N ALA A 83 -3.93 3.35 -8.31
CA ALA A 83 -3.41 2.01 -8.58
C ALA A 83 -4.53 0.93 -8.54
N THR A 84 -5.45 1.01 -7.58
CA THR A 84 -6.63 0.12 -7.50
C THR A 84 -7.56 0.26 -8.71
N THR A 85 -7.79 1.50 -9.16
CA THR A 85 -8.63 1.78 -10.33
C THR A 85 -7.99 1.19 -11.59
N LEU A 86 -6.69 1.43 -11.80
CA LEU A 86 -5.93 0.88 -12.92
C LEU A 86 -5.87 -0.65 -12.88
N ALA A 87 -5.66 -1.26 -11.71
CA ALA A 87 -5.67 -2.71 -11.56
C ALA A 87 -7.04 -3.32 -11.92
N THR A 88 -8.13 -2.67 -11.54
CA THR A 88 -9.49 -3.11 -11.89
C THR A 88 -9.74 -3.04 -13.40
N ARG A 89 -9.17 -2.04 -14.09
CA ARG A 89 -9.22 -1.96 -15.56
C ARG A 89 -8.35 -3.04 -16.18
N PHE A 90 -7.11 -3.16 -15.75
CA PHE A 90 -6.15 -4.16 -16.25
C PHE A 90 -6.70 -5.59 -16.12
N ASN A 91 -7.25 -5.96 -14.95
CA ASN A 91 -7.84 -7.28 -14.73
C ASN A 91 -8.94 -7.62 -15.74
N ARG A 92 -9.72 -6.62 -16.20
CA ARG A 92 -10.76 -6.84 -17.23
C ARG A 92 -10.14 -7.15 -18.59
N TYR A 93 -9.13 -6.38 -18.99
CA TYR A 93 -8.43 -6.60 -20.26
C TYR A 93 -7.62 -7.91 -20.27
N ALA A 94 -6.92 -8.21 -19.17
CA ALA A 94 -6.04 -9.36 -19.06
C ALA A 94 -6.77 -10.69 -18.76
N ALA A 95 -8.08 -10.67 -18.48
CA ALA A 95 -8.85 -11.85 -18.06
C ALA A 95 -8.79 -13.04 -19.02
N HIS A 96 -8.60 -12.79 -20.31
CA HIS A 96 -8.49 -13.83 -21.35
C HIS A 96 -7.04 -14.31 -21.59
N LEU A 97 -6.06 -13.63 -21.00
CA LEU A 97 -4.62 -13.91 -21.15
C LEU A 97 -4.03 -14.57 -19.90
N SER A 98 -4.60 -14.29 -18.73
CA SER A 98 -4.12 -14.76 -17.44
C SER A 98 -5.29 -15.07 -16.51
N GLY A 99 -5.22 -16.21 -15.83
CA GLY A 99 -6.12 -16.54 -14.72
C GLY A 99 -5.81 -15.77 -13.44
N ASP A 100 -4.57 -15.27 -13.31
CA ASP A 100 -4.13 -14.51 -12.16
C ASP A 100 -4.67 -13.07 -12.17
N LYS A 101 -4.96 -12.51 -10.99
CA LYS A 101 -5.52 -11.15 -10.80
C LYS A 101 -4.65 -10.28 -9.92
N ILE A 102 -4.80 -8.96 -10.06
CA ILE A 102 -4.15 -7.95 -9.21
C ILE A 102 -5.20 -7.27 -8.34
N ARG A 103 -4.92 -7.13 -7.05
CA ARG A 103 -5.72 -6.33 -6.12
C ARG A 103 -4.80 -5.59 -5.17
N PHE A 104 -5.16 -4.37 -4.81
CA PHE A 104 -4.51 -3.65 -3.72
C PHE A 104 -5.31 -3.81 -2.41
N ALA A 105 -4.59 -3.90 -1.30
CA ALA A 105 -5.15 -4.05 0.04
C ALA A 105 -5.96 -2.82 0.45
N ASP A 106 -7.14 -3.02 1.03
CA ASP A 106 -7.99 -1.90 1.42
C ASP A 106 -7.29 -1.03 2.47
N SER A 107 -7.34 0.30 2.31
CA SER A 107 -6.68 1.24 3.21
C SER A 107 -7.51 2.49 3.51
N VAL A 108 -7.36 3.02 4.73
CA VAL A 108 -8.01 4.24 5.22
C VAL A 108 -7.06 5.04 6.11
N ILE A 109 -7.28 6.35 6.20
CA ILE A 109 -6.60 7.20 7.19
C ILE A 109 -7.48 7.27 8.43
N SER A 110 -6.89 7.13 9.60
CA SER A 110 -7.55 7.37 10.88
C SER A 110 -6.59 8.06 11.86
N PRO A 111 -7.02 9.06 12.65
CA PRO A 111 -6.19 9.62 13.71
C PRO A 111 -6.12 8.69 14.92
N ILE A 112 -5.00 8.72 15.65
CA ILE A 112 -4.84 8.03 16.94
C ILE A 112 -5.72 8.74 17.97
N CYS A 113 -6.54 7.99 18.71
CA CYS A 113 -7.35 8.54 19.79
C CYS A 113 -6.74 8.31 21.17
N ASP A 114 -6.01 7.21 21.35
CA ASP A 114 -5.32 6.92 22.62
C ASP A 114 -4.00 6.19 22.36
N VAL A 115 -2.97 6.63 23.08
CA VAL A 115 -1.66 6.00 23.10
C VAL A 115 -1.50 5.27 24.43
N SER A 116 -1.14 3.99 24.38
CA SER A 116 -1.07 3.13 25.56
C SER A 116 -0.21 3.72 26.68
N ASP A 117 -0.72 3.64 27.92
CA ASP A 117 0.01 4.06 29.11
C ASP A 117 1.29 3.27 29.32
N ILE A 118 1.29 1.99 28.96
CA ILE A 118 2.50 1.14 28.96
C ILE A 118 3.54 1.71 28.00
N MET A 119 3.12 2.21 26.84
CA MET A 119 4.02 2.84 25.89
C MET A 119 4.59 4.15 26.44
N LYS A 120 3.76 4.97 27.11
CA LYS A 120 4.20 6.20 27.79
C LYS A 120 5.25 5.90 28.87
N ILE A 121 5.02 4.86 29.68
CA ILE A 121 5.95 4.43 30.75
C ILE A 121 7.26 3.88 30.17
N THR A 122 7.20 2.97 29.20
CA THR A 122 8.40 2.37 28.58
C THR A 122 9.25 3.42 27.86
N LYS A 123 8.62 4.46 27.29
CA LYS A 123 9.31 5.63 26.74
C LYS A 123 10.01 6.44 27.83
N LEU A 124 9.34 6.72 28.96
CA LEU A 124 9.94 7.43 30.10
C LEU A 124 11.18 6.68 30.64
N LEU A 125 11.14 5.35 30.61
CA LEU A 125 12.25 4.47 30.99
C LEU A 125 13.34 4.34 29.92
N GLY A 126 13.19 4.99 28.75
CA GLY A 126 14.16 4.91 27.64
C GLY A 126 14.21 3.56 26.93
N LEU A 127 13.21 2.70 27.12
CA LEU A 127 13.15 1.36 26.53
C LEU A 127 12.67 1.38 25.07
N ILE A 128 12.00 2.47 24.66
CA ILE A 128 11.55 2.70 23.29
C ILE A 128 11.89 4.11 22.81
N THR A 129 12.17 4.24 21.52
CA THR A 129 12.48 5.50 20.85
C THR A 129 11.31 6.04 20.02
N MET A 130 10.25 5.25 19.86
CA MET A 130 9.09 5.58 19.04
C MET A 130 8.23 6.68 19.65
N ASN A 131 7.87 7.67 18.83
CA ASN A 131 7.01 8.79 19.21
C ASN A 131 5.66 8.66 18.51
N LEU A 132 4.66 8.14 19.23
CA LEU A 132 3.25 8.26 18.84
C LEU A 132 2.61 9.34 19.70
N HIS A 133 1.78 10.16 19.06
CA HIS A 133 0.97 11.18 19.73
C HIS A 133 -0.50 10.94 19.42
N GLU A 134 -1.35 11.35 20.35
CA GLU A 134 -2.78 11.49 20.06
C GLU A 134 -2.95 12.46 18.86
N ASP A 135 -3.98 12.23 18.07
CA ASP A 135 -4.31 12.94 16.82
C ASP A 135 -3.29 12.79 15.67
N ASP A 136 -2.20 12.03 15.85
CA ASP A 136 -1.35 11.65 14.72
C ASP A 136 -2.18 10.81 13.73
N ASN A 137 -2.24 11.27 12.48
CA ASN A 137 -2.84 10.48 11.41
C ASN A 137 -2.00 9.23 11.13
N VAL A 138 -2.67 8.09 11.02
CA VAL A 138 -2.11 6.80 10.62
C VAL A 138 -2.83 6.23 9.41
N LEU A 139 -2.14 5.41 8.63
CA LEU A 139 -2.77 4.63 7.57
C LEU A 139 -3.06 3.22 8.10
N VAL A 140 -4.33 2.85 8.14
CA VAL A 140 -4.79 1.50 8.48
C VAL A 140 -5.05 0.74 7.19
N GLU A 141 -4.48 -0.46 7.06
CA GLU A 141 -4.58 -1.29 5.85
C GLU A 141 -4.86 -2.75 6.19
N GLU A 142 -5.51 -3.48 5.28
CA GLU A 142 -5.69 -4.92 5.38
C GLU A 142 -4.36 -5.66 5.65
N TYR A 143 -4.37 -6.58 6.62
CA TYR A 143 -3.22 -7.45 6.84
C TYR A 143 -3.08 -8.49 5.73
N LEU A 144 -1.95 -8.49 5.03
CA LEU A 144 -1.65 -9.44 3.96
C LEU A 144 -0.97 -10.70 4.51
N LYS A 145 -1.78 -11.71 4.88
CA LYS A 145 -1.28 -12.97 5.44
C LYS A 145 -0.62 -13.86 4.39
N GLY A 146 0.70 -14.05 4.51
CA GLY A 146 1.44 -14.97 3.66
C GLY A 146 2.91 -14.58 3.49
N ASN A 147 3.58 -15.20 2.53
CA ASN A 147 4.97 -14.87 2.19
C ASN A 147 5.01 -13.52 1.47
N PHE A 148 5.49 -12.48 2.17
CA PHE A 148 5.57 -11.13 1.65
C PHE A 148 6.78 -10.99 0.71
N LEU A 149 6.51 -10.61 -0.54
CA LEU A 149 7.51 -10.48 -1.59
C LEU A 149 7.51 -9.07 -2.18
N HIS A 150 8.70 -8.63 -2.60
CA HIS A 150 8.87 -7.47 -3.44
C HIS A 150 9.02 -7.96 -4.88
N PHE A 151 7.99 -7.77 -5.70
CA PHE A 151 7.94 -8.32 -7.06
C PHE A 151 8.60 -7.40 -8.09
N LEU A 152 8.21 -6.11 -8.07
CA LEU A 152 8.78 -5.07 -8.92
C LEU A 152 9.31 -3.92 -8.08
N SER A 153 10.53 -3.46 -8.36
CA SER A 153 11.10 -2.29 -7.70
C SER A 153 10.40 -1.00 -8.10
N LYS A 154 10.67 0.10 -7.38
CA LYS A 154 10.26 1.44 -7.79
C LYS A 154 10.85 1.88 -9.13
N TRP A 155 11.90 1.22 -9.59
CA TRP A 155 12.56 1.51 -10.87
C TRP A 155 12.16 0.52 -11.97
N GLY A 156 11.17 -0.35 -11.73
CA GLY A 156 10.69 -1.33 -12.71
C GLY A 156 11.55 -2.60 -12.81
N GLU A 157 12.50 -2.81 -11.91
CA GLU A 157 13.33 -4.02 -11.91
C GLU A 157 12.53 -5.22 -11.37
N VAL A 158 12.56 -6.32 -12.10
CA VAL A 158 11.96 -7.60 -11.68
C VAL A 158 12.82 -8.24 -10.59
N ARG A 159 12.19 -8.63 -9.48
CA ARG A 159 12.87 -9.23 -8.33
C ARG A 159 12.46 -10.69 -8.07
N HIS A 160 11.47 -11.20 -8.80
CA HIS A 160 11.00 -12.57 -8.65
C HIS A 160 10.57 -13.16 -9.99
N SER A 161 10.67 -14.48 -10.15
CA SER A 161 10.41 -15.19 -11.41
C SER A 161 8.93 -15.32 -11.83
N LYS A 162 7.99 -14.82 -11.01
CA LYS A 162 6.54 -14.82 -11.29
C LYS A 162 6.05 -13.39 -11.27
N CYS A 163 6.35 -12.65 -12.33
CA CYS A 163 6.14 -11.20 -12.40
C CYS A 163 5.56 -10.73 -13.73
N GLU A 164 5.31 -11.62 -14.69
CA GLU A 164 4.89 -11.24 -16.03
C GLU A 164 3.59 -10.44 -16.02
N LEU A 165 2.62 -10.84 -15.19
CA LEU A 165 1.37 -10.10 -15.01
C LEU A 165 1.61 -8.70 -14.43
N LEU A 166 2.53 -8.59 -13.47
CA LEU A 166 2.87 -7.33 -12.79
C LEU A 166 3.68 -6.40 -13.70
N GLU A 167 4.60 -6.93 -14.50
CA GLU A 167 5.34 -6.21 -15.53
C GLU A 167 4.40 -5.69 -16.61
N ALA A 168 3.48 -6.53 -17.07
CA ALA A 168 2.46 -6.14 -18.04
C ALA A 168 1.49 -5.11 -17.45
N PHE A 169 1.18 -5.18 -16.16
CA PHE A 169 0.38 -4.18 -15.47
C PHE A 169 1.10 -2.82 -15.45
N ALA A 170 2.38 -2.78 -15.09
CA ALA A 170 3.17 -1.54 -15.12
C ALA A 170 3.14 -0.92 -16.54
N HIS A 171 3.45 -1.71 -17.57
CA HIS A 171 3.40 -1.24 -18.96
C HIS A 171 1.99 -0.79 -19.38
N PHE A 172 0.95 -1.55 -19.02
CA PHE A 172 -0.44 -1.18 -19.27
C PHE A 172 -0.76 0.20 -18.66
N THR A 173 -0.37 0.47 -17.41
CA THR A 173 -0.66 1.77 -16.77
C THR A 173 0.03 2.93 -17.48
N HIS A 174 1.24 2.72 -18.01
CA HIS A 174 1.92 3.68 -18.87
C HIS A 174 1.18 3.92 -20.18
N HIS A 175 0.75 2.86 -20.85
CA HIS A 175 0.04 2.97 -22.12
C HIS A 175 -1.35 3.63 -21.94
N GLU A 176 -2.13 3.14 -20.97
CA GLU A 176 -3.50 3.58 -20.66
C GLU A 176 -3.55 5.05 -20.25
N SER A 177 -2.49 5.56 -19.62
CA SER A 177 -2.37 6.97 -19.26
C SER A 177 -1.75 7.84 -20.35
N HIS A 178 -1.53 7.32 -21.56
CA HIS A 178 -0.83 8.02 -22.64
C HIS A 178 0.55 8.55 -22.22
N GLY A 179 1.30 7.72 -21.47
CA GLY A 179 2.63 8.04 -20.96
C GLY A 179 2.66 9.03 -19.79
N GLN A 180 1.52 9.40 -19.22
CA GLN A 180 1.47 10.38 -18.13
C GLN A 180 1.81 9.80 -16.76
N LEU A 181 1.65 8.49 -16.55
CA LEU A 181 2.04 7.84 -15.30
C LEU A 181 2.44 6.38 -15.49
N VAL A 182 3.10 5.79 -14.48
CA VAL A 182 3.34 4.35 -14.40
C VAL A 182 3.24 3.87 -12.96
N VAL A 183 2.54 2.76 -12.75
CA VAL A 183 2.47 2.08 -11.43
C VAL A 183 3.64 1.10 -11.32
N CYS A 184 4.39 1.20 -10.22
CA CYS A 184 5.58 0.39 -9.91
C CYS A 184 5.69 0.12 -8.40
N ASN A 185 6.86 -0.36 -7.92
CA ASN A 185 7.09 -0.72 -6.51
C ASN A 185 6.04 -1.71 -5.98
N LEU A 186 5.78 -2.76 -6.76
CA LEU A 186 4.73 -3.73 -6.49
C LEU A 186 5.25 -4.80 -5.52
N LYS A 187 4.61 -4.87 -4.36
CA LYS A 187 4.96 -5.77 -3.26
C LYS A 187 3.71 -6.22 -2.50
N GLY A 188 3.78 -7.39 -1.91
CA GLY A 188 2.63 -8.00 -1.22
C GLY A 188 2.75 -9.51 -1.23
N ILE A 189 1.63 -10.20 -1.39
CA ILE A 189 1.56 -11.66 -1.41
C ILE A 189 0.97 -12.16 -2.73
N PHE A 190 1.36 -13.37 -3.12
CA PHE A 190 0.70 -14.10 -4.20
C PHE A 190 0.10 -15.37 -3.63
N ASN A 191 -1.22 -15.51 -3.71
CA ASN A 191 -1.95 -16.68 -3.22
C ASN A 191 -3.18 -16.93 -4.09
N ASN A 192 -3.45 -18.20 -4.40
CA ASN A 192 -4.64 -18.65 -5.15
C ASN A 192 -4.93 -17.83 -6.42
N GLY A 193 -3.88 -17.58 -7.22
CA GLY A 193 -4.00 -16.81 -8.47
C GLY A 193 -4.33 -15.32 -8.25
N CYS A 194 -3.98 -14.74 -7.10
CA CYS A 194 -4.21 -13.35 -6.82
C CYS A 194 -2.97 -12.70 -6.19
N PHE A 195 -2.47 -11.65 -6.84
CA PHE A 195 -1.51 -10.72 -6.27
C PHE A 195 -2.28 -9.73 -5.40
N SER A 196 -2.18 -9.89 -4.08
CA SER A 196 -2.67 -8.88 -3.12
C SER A 196 -1.50 -7.98 -2.74
N LEU A 197 -1.56 -6.72 -3.17
CA LEU A 197 -0.45 -5.77 -3.15
C LEU A 197 -0.71 -4.62 -2.16
N THR A 198 0.36 -3.98 -1.69
CA THR A 198 0.32 -2.85 -0.75
C THR A 198 1.34 -1.78 -1.15
N ASN A 199 1.11 -0.52 -0.75
CA ASN A 199 2.05 0.59 -0.89
C ASN A 199 2.65 0.68 -2.31
N PRO A 200 1.82 0.76 -3.38
CA PRO A 200 2.35 1.02 -4.72
C PRO A 200 3.11 2.34 -4.76
N THR A 201 3.84 2.54 -5.84
CA THR A 201 4.37 3.86 -6.18
C THR A 201 3.91 4.19 -7.59
N ILE A 202 3.48 5.43 -7.77
CA ILE A 202 3.19 5.97 -9.11
C ILE A 202 4.23 7.03 -9.40
N HIS A 203 4.87 6.91 -10.56
CA HIS A 203 5.60 8.02 -11.15
C HIS A 203 4.67 8.71 -12.14
N SER A 204 4.52 10.02 -12.05
CA SER A 204 3.61 10.81 -12.90
C SER A 204 4.31 12.02 -13.50
N SER A 205 3.89 12.49 -14.66
CA SER A 205 4.48 13.67 -15.31
C SER A 205 4.46 14.92 -14.42
N THR A 206 3.48 15.03 -13.52
CA THR A 206 3.27 16.18 -12.63
C THR A 206 3.90 16.02 -11.24
N GLY A 207 4.26 14.81 -10.83
CA GLY A 207 4.77 14.56 -9.47
C GLY A 207 3.69 14.57 -8.38
N GLN A 208 2.43 14.30 -8.74
CA GLN A 208 1.28 14.48 -7.84
C GLN A 208 1.14 13.39 -6.76
N PHE A 209 1.87 12.26 -6.87
CA PHE A 209 1.74 11.14 -5.93
C PHE A 209 2.75 11.20 -4.76
N GLY A 210 3.10 12.43 -4.36
CA GLY A 210 3.94 12.72 -3.21
C GLY A 210 5.43 12.42 -3.42
N SER A 211 6.19 12.46 -2.32
CA SER A 211 7.66 12.43 -2.35
C SER A 211 8.33 11.16 -2.92
N LYS A 212 7.56 10.11 -3.26
CA LYS A 212 8.06 8.90 -3.93
C LYS A 212 7.84 8.94 -5.44
N ASP A 213 7.20 9.98 -5.94
CA ASP A 213 7.00 10.23 -7.36
C ASP A 213 8.24 10.93 -7.94
N TYR A 214 9.10 10.16 -8.63
CA TYR A 214 10.31 10.68 -9.30
C TYR A 214 10.00 11.26 -10.69
N ARG A 215 8.74 11.57 -10.95
CA ARG A 215 8.26 12.22 -12.16
C ARG A 215 8.64 11.47 -13.44
N THR A 216 8.85 12.20 -14.52
CA THR A 216 9.27 11.67 -15.82
C THR A 216 10.56 10.85 -15.76
N ALA A 217 11.49 11.17 -14.85
CA ALA A 217 12.70 10.36 -14.64
C ALA A 217 12.34 8.96 -14.10
N GLY A 218 11.42 8.89 -13.15
CA GLY A 218 10.88 7.61 -12.66
C GLY A 218 10.13 6.83 -13.74
N ILE A 219 9.30 7.50 -14.54
CA ILE A 219 8.59 6.87 -15.68
C ILE A 219 9.59 6.27 -16.67
N SER A 220 10.55 7.07 -17.10
CA SER A 220 11.59 6.67 -18.06
C SER A 220 12.36 5.47 -17.55
N GLU A 221 12.74 5.46 -16.27
CA GLU A 221 13.50 4.37 -15.67
C GLU A 221 12.71 3.06 -15.60
N VAL A 222 11.42 3.11 -15.20
CA VAL A 222 10.54 1.94 -15.21
C VAL A 222 10.38 1.39 -16.62
N TYR A 223 10.14 2.26 -17.61
CA TYR A 223 10.02 1.85 -19.01
C TYR A 223 11.35 1.31 -19.58
N ARG A 224 12.48 1.88 -19.15
CA ARG A 224 13.82 1.44 -19.54
C ARG A 224 14.10 0.02 -19.07
N ASN A 225 13.68 -0.33 -17.85
CA ASN A 225 13.90 -1.65 -17.27
C ASN A 225 12.83 -2.69 -17.69
N HIS A 226 11.75 -2.27 -18.35
CA HIS A 226 10.69 -3.18 -18.81
C HIS A 226 11.11 -4.03 -20.04
N CYS A 227 10.72 -5.30 -20.03
CA CYS A 227 10.74 -6.18 -21.20
C CYS A 227 9.34 -6.70 -21.48
N CYS A 228 8.81 -6.46 -22.69
CA CYS A 228 7.48 -6.93 -23.05
C CYS A 228 7.41 -8.46 -22.98
N ASN A 229 6.40 -8.99 -22.30
CA ASN A 229 6.09 -10.41 -22.23
C ASN A 229 4.84 -10.77 -23.04
N PHE A 230 4.39 -12.03 -22.97
CA PHE A 230 3.25 -12.51 -23.75
C PHE A 230 1.93 -11.78 -23.40
N ILE A 231 1.76 -11.30 -22.17
CA ILE A 231 0.58 -10.53 -21.75
C ILE A 231 0.62 -9.14 -22.39
N CYS A 232 1.78 -8.46 -22.38
CA CYS A 232 1.94 -7.19 -23.08
C CYS A 232 1.57 -7.31 -24.57
N ASN A 233 2.08 -8.36 -25.23
CA ASN A 233 1.79 -8.62 -26.64
C ASN A 233 0.31 -8.97 -26.87
N GLY A 234 -0.29 -9.79 -26.00
CA GLY A 234 -1.70 -10.17 -26.09
C GLY A 234 -2.66 -8.99 -25.89
N LEU A 235 -2.26 -8.01 -25.09
CA LEU A 235 -2.97 -6.73 -24.90
C LEU A 235 -2.72 -5.72 -26.03
N GLY A 236 -1.83 -6.02 -26.99
CA GLY A 236 -1.47 -5.09 -28.05
C GLY A 236 -0.68 -3.86 -27.58
N LEU A 237 0.00 -3.94 -26.44
CA LEU A 237 0.79 -2.83 -25.92
C LEU A 237 1.99 -2.54 -26.83
N PRO A 238 2.33 -1.25 -27.07
CA PRO A 238 3.43 -0.88 -27.95
C PRO A 238 4.75 -1.42 -27.41
N ARG A 239 5.51 -2.12 -28.26
CA ARG A 239 6.84 -2.59 -27.86
C ARG A 239 7.75 -1.39 -27.61
N LYS A 240 8.68 -1.55 -26.67
CA LYS A 240 9.82 -0.65 -26.54
C LYS A 240 10.57 -0.67 -27.86
N ASN A 241 10.46 0.41 -28.64
CA ASN A 241 11.22 0.56 -29.87
C ASN A 241 12.71 0.51 -29.51
N ASN A 242 13.48 -0.35 -30.15
CA ASN A 242 14.92 -0.50 -29.92
C ASN A 242 15.74 0.70 -30.42
N GLU A 243 15.13 1.85 -30.71
CA GLU A 243 15.72 2.92 -31.54
C GLU A 243 16.23 4.13 -30.76
N GLU A 244 16.09 4.20 -29.44
CA GLU A 244 16.76 5.23 -28.62
C GLU A 244 18.15 4.76 -28.13
N LYS A 245 18.95 4.29 -29.08
CA LYS A 245 20.42 4.20 -28.95
C LYS A 245 21.04 4.97 -30.10
N ASN A 246 20.95 6.30 -30.07
CA ASN A 246 21.82 7.20 -30.82
C ASN A 246 22.15 8.41 -29.94
#